data_AF-A0AAU5FT93-F1
#
_entry.id   AF-A0AAU5FT93-F1
#
_cell.length_a   1.000
_cell.length_b   1.000
_cell.length_c   1.000
_cell.angle_alpha   90.00
_cell.angle_beta   90.00
_cell.angle_gamma   90.00
#
_symmetry.space_group_name_H-M   'P 1'
#
loop_
_entity.id
_entity.type
_entity.pdbx_description
1 polymer ?
#
loop_
_entity_poly.entity_id
_entity_poly.type
_entity_poly.pdbx_seq_one_letter_code
_entity_poly.pdbx_strand_id
1 'polypeptide(L)' 'MTERHLLLNGTLRAWHVERSPGAPELTQAGRVAIPVRVRRIGKRFSATTTVLVLTAEEADALCVELTALLHPDDGQEAAS' A
#
# COMPACT_ATOMS: atom_id res chain seq x y z
N MET A 1 13.36 -11.08 14.70
CA MET A 1 13.20 -11.75 13.40
C MET A 1 11.83 -11.40 12.87
N THR A 2 11.73 -10.40 11.99
CA THR A 2 10.46 -10.01 11.37
C THR A 2 10.35 -10.82 10.08
N GLU A 3 9.42 -11.76 10.03
CA GLU A 3 9.28 -12.67 8.91
C GLU A 3 8.90 -11.91 7.63
N ARG A 4 9.82 -11.92 6.67
CA ARG A 4 9.64 -11.43 5.30
C ARG A 4 8.87 -12.48 4.49
N HIS A 5 7.58 -12.66 4.76
CA HIS A 5 6.69 -13.50 3.93
C HIS A 5 6.25 -12.77 2.65
N LEU A 6 7.22 -12.31 1.84
CA LEU A 6 6.97 -11.80 0.49
C LEU A 6 7.96 -12.39 -0.53
N LEU A 7 8.49 -13.59 -0.27
CA LEU A 7 9.42 -14.27 -1.17
C LEU A 7 8.98 -15.70 -1.46
N LEU A 8 7.98 -15.87 -2.32
CA LEU A 8 7.83 -17.10 -3.11
C LEU A 8 7.42 -16.75 -4.55
N ASN A 9 8.45 -16.59 -5.40
CA ASN A 9 8.48 -16.84 -6.84
C ASN A 9 7.58 -15.98 -7.76
N GLY A 10 7.92 -14.69 -7.83
CA GLY A 10 7.59 -13.80 -8.93
C GLY A 10 8.02 -12.38 -8.59
N THR A 11 8.61 -11.65 -9.53
CA THR A 11 8.78 -10.21 -9.39
C THR A 11 7.45 -9.61 -8.93
N LEU A 12 7.48 -8.67 -7.97
CA LEU A 12 6.30 -7.96 -7.41
C LEU A 12 5.32 -7.37 -8.47
N ARG A 13 5.68 -7.43 -9.76
CA ARG A 13 4.93 -7.01 -10.94
C ARG A 13 3.58 -7.70 -11.16
N ALA A 14 3.27 -8.78 -10.44
CA ALA A 14 2.06 -9.57 -10.69
C ALA A 14 1.00 -9.48 -9.58
N TRP A 15 1.07 -8.53 -8.65
CA TRP A 15 0.07 -8.37 -7.59
C TRP A 15 -0.62 -7.01 -7.71
N HIS A 16 -1.95 -7.03 -7.70
CA HIS A 16 -2.79 -5.85 -7.60
C HIS A 16 -3.33 -5.78 -6.18
N VAL A 17 -3.17 -4.60 -5.56
CA VAL A 17 -3.63 -4.32 -4.20
C VAL A 17 -4.86 -3.44 -4.29
N GLU A 18 -5.95 -3.88 -3.67
CA GLU A 18 -7.22 -3.17 -3.60
C GLU A 18 -7.57 -2.90 -2.15
N ARG A 19 -8.39 -1.87 -1.90
CA ARG A 19 -8.92 -1.62 -0.56
C ARG A 19 -9.87 -2.76 -0.16
N SER A 20 -9.66 -3.32 1.02
CA SER A 20 -10.64 -4.21 1.64
C SER A 20 -11.65 -3.37 2.44
N PRO A 21 -12.90 -3.80 2.62
CA PRO A 21 -13.80 -3.20 3.60
C PRO A 21 -13.14 -3.12 4.98
N GLY A 22 -13.25 -1.96 5.61
CA GLY A 22 -12.61 -1.67 6.89
C GLY A 22 -12.00 -0.26 6.94
N ALA A 23 -11.74 0.19 8.17
CA ALA A 23 -10.98 1.40 8.45
C ALA A 23 -9.53 1.03 8.77
N PRO A 24 -8.57 1.90 8.43
CA PRO A 24 -7.23 1.82 9.01
C PRO A 24 -7.30 1.92 10.53
N GLU A 25 -6.46 1.14 11.23
CA GLU A 25 -6.39 1.14 12.69
C GLU A 25 -4.96 1.38 13.17
N LEU A 26 -4.80 2.08 14.29
CA LEU A 26 -3.51 2.24 14.95
C LEU A 26 -3.24 1.03 15.84
N THR A 27 -2.16 0.32 15.57
CA THR A 27 -1.70 -0.80 16.39
C THR A 27 -1.08 -0.31 17.70
N GLN A 28 -0.98 -1.19 18.70
CA GLN A 28 -0.33 -0.90 19.99
C GLN A 28 1.16 -0.53 19.87
N ALA A 29 1.80 -0.87 18.74
CA ALA A 29 3.18 -0.53 18.43
C ALA A 29 3.33 0.83 17.71
N GLY A 30 2.26 1.64 17.64
CA GLY A 30 2.28 2.94 16.94
C GLY A 30 2.34 2.82 15.41
N ARG A 31 1.99 1.66 14.85
CA ARG A 31 1.94 1.42 13.39
C ARG A 31 0.52 1.51 12.88
N VAL A 32 0.36 1.90 11.61
CA VAL A 32 -0.94 1.95 10.92
C VAL A 32 -1.19 0.62 10.21
N ALA A 33 -2.31 -0.02 10.52
CA ALA A 33 -2.77 -1.26 9.93
C ALA A 33 -3.92 -0.98 8.94
N ILE A 34 -3.71 -1.21 7.66
CA ILE A 34 -4.66 -0.93 6.58
C ILE A 34 -5.17 -2.25 5.99
N PRO A 35 -6.49 -2.55 6.09
CA PRO A 35 -7.08 -3.72 5.44
C PRO A 35 -7.00 -3.62 3.91
N VAL A 36 -6.37 -4.60 3.27
CA VAL A 36 -6.22 -4.67 1.81
C VAL A 36 -6.57 -6.05 1.27
N ARG A 37 -6.95 -6.09 0.00
CA ARG A 37 -7.09 -7.33 -0.77
C ARG A 37 -5.95 -7.39 -1.78
N VAL A 38 -5.24 -8.50 -1.80
CA VAL A 38 -4.20 -8.75 -2.79
C VAL A 38 -4.70 -9.79 -3.79
N ARG A 39 -4.65 -9.47 -5.08
CA ARG A 39 -4.97 -10.40 -6.17
C ARG A 39 -3.78 -10.55 -7.09
N ARG A 40 -3.59 -11.75 -7.64
CA ARG A 40 -2.57 -11.98 -8.67
C ARG A 40 -3.09 -11.53 -10.04
N ILE A 41 -2.37 -10.65 -10.71
CA ILE A 41 -2.67 -10.19 -12.08
C ILE A 41 -2.70 -11.42 -13.00
N GLY A 42 -3.76 -11.51 -13.82
CA GLY A 42 -4.01 -12.66 -14.70
C GLY A 42 -4.75 -13.83 -14.05
N LYS A 43 -5.05 -13.79 -12.74
CA LYS A 43 -5.94 -14.77 -12.07
C LYS A 43 -7.24 -14.10 -11.64
N ARG A 44 -8.37 -14.64 -12.13
CA ARG A 44 -9.70 -14.04 -11.95
C ARG A 44 -10.33 -14.27 -10.57
N PHE A 45 -9.83 -15.23 -9.78
CA PHE A 45 -10.54 -15.72 -8.58
C PHE A 45 -9.71 -15.85 -7.30
N SER A 46 -8.45 -15.43 -7.26
CA SER A 46 -7.62 -15.50 -6.05
C SER A 46 -7.35 -14.10 -5.50
N ALA A 47 -8.27 -13.60 -4.69
CA ALA A 47 -8.07 -12.42 -3.86
C ALA A 47 -7.97 -12.86 -2.39
N THR A 48 -6.89 -12.46 -1.72
CA THR A 48 -6.69 -12.76 -0.30
C THR A 48 -6.80 -11.46 0.49
N THR A 49 -7.63 -11.43 1.53
CA THR A 49 -7.68 -10.31 2.46
C THR A 49 -6.47 -10.38 3.39
N THR A 50 -5.75 -9.28 3.52
CA THR A 50 -4.57 -9.14 4.38
C THR A 50 -4.51 -7.71 4.94
N VAL A 51 -3.49 -7.43 5.75
CA VAL A 51 -3.27 -6.11 6.37
C VAL A 51 -1.91 -5.59 5.94
N LEU A 52 -1.88 -4.38 5.39
CA LEU A 52 -0.66 -3.62 5.19
C LEU A 52 -0.34 -2.88 6.49
N VAL A 53 0.82 -3.16 7.09
CA VAL A 53 1.26 -2.53 8.33
C VAL A 53 2.41 -1.60 8.02
N LEU A 54 2.24 -0.32 8.33
CA LEU A 54 3.20 0.76 8.05
C LEU A 54 3.62 1.43 9.36
N THR A 55 4.87 1.88 9.47
CA THR A 55 5.22 2.88 10.48
C THR A 55 4.56 4.21 10.19
N ALA A 56 4.60 5.15 11.15
CA ALA A 56 4.09 6.49 10.94
C ALA A 56 4.82 7.20 9.78
N GLU A 57 6.14 7.02 9.70
CA GLU A 57 6.98 7.59 8.64
C GLU A 57 6.68 6.98 7.26
N GLU A 58 6.49 5.65 7.21
CA GLU A 58 6.10 4.95 5.97
C GLU A 58 4.70 5.36 5.51
N ALA A 59 3.77 5.59 6.44
CA ALA A 59 2.43 6.07 6.12
C ALA A 59 2.45 7.51 5.59
N ASP A 60 3.25 8.39 6.21
CA ASP A 60 3.43 9.78 5.77
C ASP A 60 4.04 9.84 4.36
N ALA A 61 5.11 9.09 4.11
CA ALA A 61 5.72 8.98 2.78
C ALA A 61 4.74 8.46 1.73
N LEU A 62 3.93 7.44 2.07
CA LEU A 62 2.90 6.93 1.17
C LEU A 62 1.84 7.99 0.86
N CYS A 63 1.42 8.78 1.85
CA CYS A 63 0.47 9.87 1.65
C CYS A 63 1.02 10.96 0.71
N VAL A 64 2.30 11.33 0.85
CA VAL A 64 2.97 12.29 -0.04
C VAL A 64 2.98 11.78 -1.48
N GLU A 65 3.45 10.55 -1.70
CA GLU A 65 3.51 9.93 -3.03
C GLU A 65 2.12 9.82 -3.67
N LEU A 66 1.09 9.42 -2.90
CA LEU A 66 -0.29 9.35 -3.39
C LEU A 66 -0.84 10.73 -3.75
N THR A 67 -0.53 11.75 -2.95
CA THR A 67 -0.95 13.13 -3.24
C THR A 67 -0.35 13.61 -4.55
N ALA A 68 0.95 13.38 -4.77
CA ALA A 68 1.64 13.73 -6.01
C ALA A 68 1.04 13.02 -7.25
N LEU A 69 0.59 11.76 -7.09
CA LEU A 69 -0.06 11.02 -8.17
C LEU A 69 -1.49 11.50 -8.48
N LEU A 70 -2.23 11.96 -7.47
CA LEU A 70 -3.60 12.45 -7.62
C LEU A 70 -3.65 13.91 -8.09
N HIS A 71 -2.60 14.67 -7.78
CA HIS A 71 -2.46 16.09 -8.09
C HIS A 71 -1.14 16.36 -8.83
N PRO A 72 -0.97 15.83 -10.05
CA PRO A 72 0.29 15.95 -10.79
C PRO A 72 0.64 17.40 -11.15
N ASP A 73 -0.35 18.30 -11.19
CA ASP A 73 -0.19 19.69 -11.59
C ASP A 73 0.18 20.64 -10.43
N ASP A 74 0.02 20.23 -9.17
CA ASP A 74 0.33 21.06 -7.99
C ASP A 74 1.84 21.17 -7.71
N GLY A 75 2.67 20.46 -8.48
CA GLY A 75 4.13 20.49 -8.42
C GLY A 75 4.82 21.36 -9.47
N GLN A 76 4.08 21.96 -10.42
CA GLN A 76 4.64 22.94 -11.36
C GLN A 76 4.41 24.36 -10.84
N GLU A 77 5.14 24.73 -9.79
CA GLU A 77 5.44 26.13 -9.55
C GLU A 77 6.28 26.61 -10.76
N ALA A 78 5.61 27.32 -11.67
CA ALA A 78 6.22 27.89 -12.84
C ALA A 78 7.35 28.84 -12.40
N ALA A 79 8.60 28.39 -12.53
CA ALA A 79 9.76 29.27 -12.47
C ALA A 79 9.63 30.28 -13.63
N SER A 80 9.23 31.50 -13.31
CA SER A 80 9.41 32.71 -14.15
C SER A 80 10.55 33.54 -13.61
#